data_AF-A0A2N1QB95-F1
#
_entry.id   AF-A0A2N1QB95-F1
#
_cell.length_a   1.000
_cell.length_b   1.000
_cell.length_c   1.000
_cell.angle_alpha   90.00
_cell.angle_beta   90.00
_cell.angle_gamma   90.00
#
_symmetry.space_group_name_H-M   'P 1'
#
loop_
_entity.id
_entity.type
_entity.pdbx_description
1 polymer ?
#
loop_
_entity_poly.entity_id
_entity_poly.type
_entity_poly.pdbx_seq_one_letter_code
_entity_poly.pdbx_strand_id
1 'polypeptide(L)'
;MFFNNLSAIMIIKNGTVIWMGTKLTSRNSPYRIELKEVQKYMYCNCGKSDYQPMCDNRSHRGSGTNPLGFAVERDGFYYLCGCKKSKSKPYCDGTHKIL
;
A
#
# COMPACT_ATOMS: atom_id res chain seq x y z
N MET A 1 6.52 4.01 21.35
CA MET A 1 7.47 3.60 20.29
C MET A 1 7.24 4.51 19.10
N PHE A 2 8.17 5.43 18.85
CA PHE A 2 8.18 6.29 17.66
C PHE A 2 9.18 5.71 16.67
N PHE A 3 8.72 5.16 15.56
CA PHE A 3 9.62 4.73 14.48
C PHE A 3 9.87 5.93 13.55
N ASN A 4 11.04 6.55 13.73
CA ASN A 4 11.59 7.55 12.82
C ASN A 4 12.18 6.84 11.59
N ASN A 5 11.42 6.81 10.50
CA ASN A 5 11.97 6.75 9.14
C ASN A 5 10.93 7.33 8.17
N LEU A 6 11.39 8.10 7.20
CA LEU A 6 10.71 9.17 6.44
C LEU A 6 9.51 8.76 5.52
N SER A 7 8.66 7.84 5.93
CA SER A 7 7.41 7.47 5.26
C SER A 7 6.46 6.85 6.29
N ALA A 8 5.93 7.66 7.20
CA ALA A 8 5.38 7.14 8.45
C ALA A 8 4.04 6.38 8.27
N ILE A 9 4.06 5.14 8.74
CA ILE A 9 2.88 4.32 9.02
C ILE A 9 2.44 4.69 10.44
N MET A 10 1.28 5.33 10.60
CA MET A 10 0.71 5.56 11.93
C MET A 10 -0.40 4.53 12.17
N ILE A 11 -0.11 3.56 13.03
CA ILE A 11 -1.12 2.61 13.52
C ILE A 11 -1.91 3.34 14.61
N ILE A 12 -3.21 3.60 14.40
CA ILE A 12 -4.07 4.10 15.47
C ILE A 12 -4.53 2.94 16.36
N LYS A 13 -4.86 3.23 17.63
CA LYS A 13 -5.57 2.29 18.52
C LYS A 13 -6.77 1.68 17.77
N ASN A 14 -6.91 0.34 17.86
CA ASN A 14 -7.89 -0.52 17.18
C ASN A 14 -7.45 -1.11 15.81
N GLY A 15 -6.16 -1.03 15.44
CA GLY A 15 -5.62 -1.78 14.31
C GLY A 15 -5.86 -1.14 12.93
N THR A 16 -6.47 0.05 12.89
CA THR A 16 -6.57 0.86 11.68
C THR A 16 -5.24 1.54 11.39
N VAL A 17 -4.72 1.35 10.17
CA VAL A 17 -3.47 1.95 9.72
C VAL A 17 -3.76 3.22 8.93
N ILE A 18 -3.34 4.37 9.44
CA ILE A 18 -3.34 5.63 8.69
C ILE A 18 -1.92 5.91 8.19
N TRP A 19 -1.83 6.19 6.89
CA TRP A 19 -0.59 6.56 6.22
C TRP A 19 -0.43 8.06 6.34
N MET A 20 0.50 8.51 7.18
CA MET A 20 0.84 9.92 7.34
C MET A 20 2.29 10.10 6.91
N GLY A 21 2.50 10.50 5.66
CA GLY A 21 3.84 10.65 5.11
C GLY A 21 3.88 11.63 3.95
N THR A 22 5.04 11.71 3.30
CA THR A 22 5.18 12.44 2.03
C THR A 22 4.21 11.87 1.00
N LYS A 23 3.67 12.74 0.14
CA LYS A 23 2.79 12.32 -0.95
C LYS A 23 3.55 11.37 -1.88
N LEU A 24 3.04 10.15 -2.04
CA LEU A 24 3.60 9.11 -2.90
C LEU A 24 2.60 8.77 -4.00
N THR A 25 3.02 8.93 -5.26
CA THR A 25 2.25 8.61 -6.46
C THR A 25 2.71 7.28 -7.06
N SER A 26 1.85 6.61 -7.85
CA SER A 26 2.16 5.31 -8.45
C SER A 26 3.43 5.35 -9.30
N ARG A 27 4.19 4.25 -9.34
CA ARG A 27 5.47 4.16 -10.06
C ARG A 27 5.69 2.79 -10.70
N ASN A 28 6.53 2.72 -11.73
CA ASN A 28 6.96 1.47 -12.37
C ASN A 28 8.03 0.72 -11.55
N SER A 29 7.83 0.65 -10.23
CA SER A 29 8.68 -0.11 -9.30
C SER A 29 7.87 -0.48 -8.04
N PRO A 30 8.25 -1.54 -7.30
CA PRO A 30 7.54 -1.93 -6.09
C PRO A 30 7.76 -0.94 -4.94
N TYR A 31 6.85 -0.92 -3.97
CA TYR A 31 7.08 -0.28 -2.68
C TYR A 31 7.50 -1.33 -1.66
N ARG A 32 8.65 -1.13 -1.03
CA ARG A 32 9.07 -1.91 0.14
C ARG A 32 8.41 -1.31 1.37
N ILE A 33 7.66 -2.12 2.11
CA ILE A 33 6.84 -1.66 3.22
C ILE A 33 6.90 -2.67 4.35
N GLU A 34 6.98 -2.20 5.60
CA GLU A 34 6.87 -3.08 6.76
C GLU A 34 5.38 -3.31 7.09
N LEU A 35 4.98 -4.58 7.18
CA LEU A 35 3.62 -4.99 7.51
C LEU A 35 3.62 -5.89 8.75
N LYS A 36 2.48 -5.96 9.41
CA LYS A 36 2.24 -6.61 10.70
C LYS A 36 1.08 -7.59 10.58
N GLU A 37 1.22 -8.77 11.18
CA GLU A 37 0.29 -9.90 11.03
C GLU A 37 -1.16 -9.58 11.46
N VAL A 38 -1.31 -8.77 12.51
CA VAL A 38 -2.62 -8.45 13.11
C VAL A 38 -3.38 -7.31 12.42
N GLN A 39 -2.81 -6.71 11.38
CA GLN A 39 -3.36 -5.52 10.73
C GLN A 39 -4.07 -5.86 9.43
N LYS A 40 -5.23 -5.21 9.22
CA LYS A 40 -5.90 -5.19 7.93
C LYS A 40 -5.44 -3.96 7.15
N TYR A 41 -4.96 -4.22 5.94
CA TYR A 41 -4.45 -3.21 5.03
C TYR A 41 -5.39 -3.02 3.85
N MET A 42 -5.46 -1.80 3.33
CA MET A 42 -6.21 -1.47 2.12
C MET A 42 -5.23 -1.01 1.05
N TYR A 43 -4.93 -1.88 0.09
CA TYR A 43 -4.05 -1.58 -1.03
C TYR A 43 -4.74 -0.67 -2.07
N CYS A 44 -4.02 0.33 -2.56
CA CYS A 44 -4.51 1.17 -3.66
C CYS A 44 -4.44 0.41 -4.97
N ASN A 45 -5.61 0.00 -5.46
CA ASN A 45 -5.75 -0.67 -6.75
C ASN A 45 -5.96 0.31 -7.92
N CYS A 46 -6.45 1.53 -7.66
CA CYS A 46 -6.77 2.53 -8.70
C CYS A 46 -5.58 3.37 -9.17
N GLY A 47 -4.45 3.36 -8.46
CA GLY A 47 -3.25 4.18 -8.77
C GLY A 47 -3.33 5.65 -8.38
N LYS A 48 -4.51 6.16 -8.01
CA LYS A 48 -4.75 7.59 -7.75
C LYS A 48 -4.46 8.06 -6.33
N SER A 49 -4.12 7.14 -5.42
CA SER A 49 -3.88 7.54 -4.03
C SER A 49 -2.64 8.41 -3.88
N ASP A 50 -2.74 9.41 -3.01
CA ASP A 50 -1.60 10.24 -2.57
C ASP A 50 -0.72 9.53 -1.52
N TYR A 51 -1.10 8.35 -1.05
CA TYR A 51 -0.39 7.58 -0.03
C TYR A 51 -0.05 6.16 -0.51
N GLN A 52 0.50 6.06 -1.73
CA GLN A 52 0.92 4.76 -2.28
C GLN A 52 1.91 4.03 -1.36
N PRO A 53 1.85 2.68 -1.28
CA PRO A 53 1.02 1.76 -2.07
C PRO A 53 -0.43 1.61 -1.58
N MET A 54 -0.85 2.41 -0.60
CA MET A 54 -2.06 2.19 0.19
C MET A 54 -3.19 3.09 -0.26
N CYS A 55 -4.42 2.70 0.07
CA CYS A 55 -5.60 3.50 -0.20
C CYS A 55 -5.71 4.64 0.82
N ASP A 56 -6.07 5.83 0.34
CA ASP A 56 -6.34 7.02 1.15
C ASP A 56 -7.84 7.24 1.42
N ASN A 57 -8.68 6.23 1.16
CA ASN A 57 -10.14 6.24 1.33
C ASN A 57 -10.93 7.28 0.52
N ARG A 58 -10.25 8.12 -0.29
CA ARG A 58 -10.88 9.20 -1.06
C ARG A 58 -10.63 9.09 -2.57
N SER A 59 -9.40 8.79 -2.97
CA SER A 59 -8.96 8.94 -4.37
C SER A 59 -9.46 7.83 -5.30
N HIS A 60 -10.01 6.75 -4.73
CA HIS A 60 -10.64 5.68 -5.52
C HIS A 60 -12.12 5.96 -5.84
N ARG A 61 -12.76 6.92 -5.16
CA ARG A 61 -14.18 7.25 -5.39
C ARG A 61 -14.37 7.72 -6.83
N GLY A 62 -15.35 7.15 -7.54
CA GLY A 62 -15.61 7.44 -8.96
C GLY A 62 -14.59 6.87 -9.94
N SER A 63 -13.57 6.12 -9.50
CA SER A 63 -12.57 5.52 -10.40
C SER A 63 -12.99 4.19 -11.03
N GLY A 64 -14.15 3.65 -10.65
CA GLY A 64 -14.60 2.31 -11.04
C GLY A 64 -13.78 1.16 -10.44
N THR A 65 -12.77 1.46 -9.61
CA THR A 65 -11.86 0.47 -9.02
C THR A 65 -11.89 0.59 -7.50
N ASN A 66 -12.27 -0.50 -6.82
CA ASN A 66 -12.24 -0.56 -5.36
C ASN A 66 -10.84 -0.93 -4.84
N PRO A 67 -10.46 -0.45 -3.64
CA PRO A 67 -9.24 -0.90 -2.96
C PRO A 67 -9.30 -2.40 -2.64
N LEU A 68 -8.12 -3.03 -2.53
CA LEU A 68 -8.02 -4.44 -2.17
C LEU A 68 -7.66 -4.59 -0.69
N GLY A 69 -8.54 -5.22 0.09
CA GLY A 69 -8.26 -5.58 1.48
C GLY A 69 -7.33 -6.79 1.55
N PHE A 70 -6.33 -6.76 2.43
CA PHE A 70 -5.44 -7.89 2.68
C PHE A 70 -4.85 -7.86 4.10
N ALA A 71 -4.28 -8.98 4.53
CA ALA A 71 -3.50 -9.14 5.74
C ALA A 71 -2.24 -9.95 5.41
N VAL A 72 -1.26 -9.93 6.32
CA VAL A 72 -0.04 -10.74 6.19
C VAL A 72 0.00 -11.79 7.31
N GLU A 73 0.66 -12.91 7.07
CA GLU A 73 0.76 -13.98 8.08
C GLU A 73 1.88 -13.75 9.09
N ARG A 74 2.83 -12.85 8.80
CA ARG A 74 3.95 -12.56 9.68
C ARG A 74 4.38 -11.11 9.53
N ASP A 75 4.90 -10.56 10.61
CA ASP A 75 5.64 -9.30 10.60
C ASP A 75 6.82 -9.36 9.62
N GLY A 76 7.00 -8.32 8.82
CA GLY A 76 8.15 -8.24 7.93
C GLY A 76 8.06 -7.20 6.83
N PHE A 77 9.08 -7.17 5.97
CA PHE A 77 9.11 -6.32 4.79
C PHE A 77 8.52 -7.04 3.58
N TYR A 78 7.54 -6.40 2.95
CA TYR A 78 6.87 -6.89 1.75
C TYR A 78 7.07 -5.92 0.59
N TYR A 79 6.97 -6.44 -0.63
CA TYR A 79 7.03 -5.65 -1.86
C TYR A 79 5.65 -5.57 -2.49
N LEU A 80 5.02 -4.40 -2.37
CA LEU A 80 3.70 -4.17 -2.95
C LEU A 80 3.79 -3.52 -4.32
N CYS A 81 2.84 -3.84 -5.17
CA CYS A 81 2.78 -3.39 -6.56
C CYS A 81 2.61 -1.86 -6.65
N GLY A 82 3.57 -1.20 -7.29
CA GLY A 82 3.48 0.25 -7.56
C GLY A 82 2.84 0.59 -8.90
N CYS A 83 3.00 -0.26 -9.92
CA CYS A 83 2.54 0.02 -11.29
C CYS A 83 1.06 -0.28 -11.53
N LYS A 84 0.41 -0.97 -10.59
CA LYS A 84 -1.00 -1.41 -10.63
C LYS A 84 -1.32 -2.43 -11.73
N LYS A 85 -0.30 -3.00 -12.37
CA LYS A 85 -0.46 -4.02 -13.43
C LYS A 85 -0.16 -5.46 -12.99
N SER A 86 0.40 -5.67 -11.79
CA SER A 86 0.65 -7.02 -11.24
C SER A 86 -0.58 -7.92 -11.35
N LYS A 87 -0.39 -9.19 -11.69
CA LYS A 87 -1.40 -10.25 -11.67
C LYS A 87 -1.59 -10.83 -10.27
N SER A 88 -0.59 -10.68 -9.39
CA SER A 88 -0.59 -11.15 -8.00
C SER A 88 -0.83 -10.03 -6.97
N LYS A 89 -1.70 -9.05 -7.28
CA LYS A 89 -1.99 -7.93 -6.37
C LYS A 89 -2.43 -8.46 -4.99
N PRO A 90 -2.02 -7.84 -3.87
CA PRO A 90 -1.33 -6.54 -3.78
C PRO A 90 0.19 -6.61 -4.01
N TYR A 91 0.75 -7.81 -4.15
CA TYR A 91 2.19 -8.04 -4.26
C TYR A 91 2.74 -7.72 -5.65
N CYS A 92 4.02 -7.38 -5.69
CA CYS A 92 4.76 -7.21 -6.93
C CYS A 92 5.16 -8.58 -7.52
N ASP A 93 4.82 -8.82 -8.78
CA ASP A 93 5.23 -10.01 -9.57
C ASP A 93 6.26 -9.68 -10.67
N GLY A 94 6.74 -8.43 -10.71
CA GLY A 94 7.69 -8.00 -11.73
C GLY A 94 7.06 -7.57 -13.06
N THR A 95 5.72 -7.55 -13.19
CA THR A 95 5.03 -7.12 -14.43
C THR A 95 5.54 -5.76 -14.97
N HIS A 96 5.92 -4.84 -14.08
CA HIS A 96 6.45 -3.52 -14.48
C HIS A 96 7.77 -3.55 -15.27
N LYS A 97 8.48 -4.67 -15.30
CA LYS A 97 9.75 -4.82 -16.03
C LYS A 97 9.56 -5.05 -17.53
N ILE A 98 8.34 -5.37 -17.95
CA ILE A 98 7.99 -5.71 -19.34
C ILE A 98 6.92 -4.76 -19.92
N LEU A 99 6.70 -3.61 -19.26
CA LEU A 99 5.78 -2.56 -19.69
C LEU A 99 6.52 -1.43 -20.42
#